data_AF-A0A8T1MTY7-F1
#
_entry.id   AF-A0A8T1MTY7-F1
#
_cell.length_a   1.000
_cell.length_b   1.000
_cell.length_c   1.000
_cell.angle_alpha   90.00
_cell.angle_beta   90.00
_cell.angle_gamma   90.00
#
_symmetry.space_group_name_H-M   'P 1'
#
loop_
_entity.id
_entity.type
_entity.pdbx_description
1 polymer ?
#
loop_
_entity_poly.entity_id
_entity_poly.type
_entity_poly.pdbx_seq_one_letter_code
_entity_poly.pdbx_strand_id
1 'polypeptide(L)'
;MAHKTDKCCEAHDSCPNNIPAYGKRNQLRNQMPTTMSHCDCDQEFFDCLGKANSDLADAVGMMYFDVARIHCFEEHGGETTVMEPDSYYEANQD
;
A
#
# COMPACT_ATOMS: atom_id res chain seq x y z
N MET A 1 13.05 -16.71 -6.11
CA MET A 1 12.21 -16.36 -4.96
C MET A 1 12.27 -14.85 -4.74
N ALA A 2 13.40 -14.28 -4.31
CA ALA A 2 13.57 -12.82 -4.13
C ALA A 2 13.13 -11.97 -5.35
N HIS A 3 13.59 -12.31 -6.56
CA HIS A 3 13.25 -11.56 -7.78
C HIS A 3 11.73 -11.41 -8.08
N LYS A 4 10.85 -12.29 -7.57
CA LYS A 4 9.40 -12.08 -7.72
C LYS A 4 8.89 -11.05 -6.72
N THR A 5 9.33 -11.13 -5.46
CA THR A 5 9.01 -10.16 -4.41
C THR A 5 9.55 -8.78 -4.76
N ASP A 6 10.79 -8.70 -5.23
CA ASP A 6 11.43 -7.42 -5.62
C ASP A 6 10.62 -6.71 -6.70
N LYS A 7 10.07 -7.44 -7.68
CA LYS A 7 9.17 -6.87 -8.70
C LYS A 7 7.88 -6.30 -8.14
N CYS A 8 7.33 -6.91 -7.08
CA CYS A 8 6.15 -6.37 -6.40
C CYS A 8 6.50 -5.04 -5.73
N CYS A 9 7.64 -4.97 -5.03
CA CYS A 9 8.13 -3.74 -4.40
C CYS A 9 8.45 -2.66 -5.44
N GLU A 10 9.14 -2.99 -6.53
CA GLU A 10 9.46 -2.04 -7.61
C GLU A 10 8.20 -1.44 -8.25
N ALA A 11 7.16 -2.26 -8.47
CA ALA A 11 5.88 -1.80 -8.99
C ALA A 11 5.16 -0.88 -7.99
N HIS A 12 5.15 -1.25 -6.71
CA HIS A 12 4.54 -0.46 -5.63
C HIS A 12 5.26 0.89 -5.41
N ASP A 13 6.59 0.90 -5.38
CA ASP A 13 7.40 2.11 -5.26
C ASP A 13 7.20 3.06 -6.45
N SER A 14 6.84 2.52 -7.61
CA SER A 14 6.54 3.28 -8.83
C SER A 14 5.10 3.82 -8.88
N CYS A 15 4.33 3.68 -7.79
CA CYS A 15 2.95 4.14 -7.72
C CYS A 15 2.85 5.63 -8.12
N PRO A 16 2.12 5.98 -9.19
CA PRO A 16 2.05 7.36 -9.70
C PRO A 16 1.33 8.30 -8.72
N ASN A 17 0.50 7.73 -7.85
CA ASN A 17 -0.29 8.44 -6.87
C ASN A 17 0.19 8.08 -5.47
N ASN A 18 1.18 8.82 -5.00
CA ASN A 18 1.68 8.71 -3.62
C ASN A 18 1.78 10.09 -2.96
N ILE A 19 1.86 10.07 -1.63
CA ILE A 19 2.15 11.21 -0.78
C ILE A 19 3.40 10.84 0.01
N PRO A 20 4.57 11.44 -0.28
CA PRO A 20 5.79 11.19 0.46
C PRO A 20 5.62 11.44 1.96
N ALA A 21 6.52 10.88 2.77
CA ALA A 21 6.57 11.13 4.21
C ALA A 21 6.48 12.64 4.51
N TYR A 22 5.57 13.02 5.40
CA TYR A 22 5.29 14.43 5.77
C TYR A 22 4.80 15.35 4.63
N GLY A 23 4.55 14.78 3.44
CA GLY A 23 4.10 15.46 2.25
C GLY A 23 2.61 15.82 2.27
N LYS A 24 2.18 16.54 1.23
CA LYS A 24 0.81 17.01 1.07
C LYS A 24 0.32 16.76 -0.35
N ARG A 25 -0.94 16.33 -0.47
CA ARG A 25 -1.69 16.22 -1.73
C ARG A 25 -3.09 16.73 -1.50
N ASN A 26 -3.54 17.69 -2.30
CA ASN A 26 -4.84 18.36 -2.12
C ASN A 26 -5.03 18.87 -0.68
N GLN A 27 -6.10 18.44 -0.01
CA GLN A 27 -6.42 18.77 1.38
C GLN A 27 -5.72 17.84 2.39
N LEU A 28 -5.17 16.70 1.93
CA LEU A 28 -4.59 15.67 2.78
C LEU A 28 -3.09 15.91 3.02
N ARG A 29 -2.66 15.75 4.27
CA ARG A 29 -1.26 15.75 4.67
C ARG A 29 -0.91 14.41 5.28
N ASN A 30 0.08 13.73 4.70
CA ASN A 30 0.64 12.53 5.29
C ASN A 30 1.43 12.94 6.55
N GLN A 31 1.05 12.44 7.72
CA GLN A 31 1.72 12.74 8.98
C GLN A 31 2.74 11.68 9.38
N MET A 32 2.83 10.60 8.59
CA MET A 32 3.66 9.44 8.88
C MET A 32 5.08 9.61 8.30
N PRO A 33 6.09 8.96 8.90
CA PRO A 33 7.47 8.92 8.39
C PRO A 33 7.64 7.99 7.17
N THR A 34 6.55 7.58 6.53
CA THR A 34 6.51 6.62 5.43
C THR A 34 5.78 7.23 4.25
N THR A 35 6.05 6.74 3.04
CA THR A 35 5.23 7.08 1.87
C THR A 35 3.84 6.46 2.01
N MET A 36 2.82 7.25 1.74
CA MET A 36 1.43 6.81 1.68
C MET A 36 1.04 6.67 0.20
N SER A 37 0.66 5.47 -0.23
CA SER A 37 0.27 5.19 -1.62
C SER A 37 -1.25 5.27 -1.80
N HIS A 38 -1.71 5.33 -3.05
CA HIS A 38 -3.13 5.17 -3.37
C HIS A 38 -3.57 3.75 -3.07
N CYS A 39 -4.80 3.55 -2.61
CA CYS A 39 -5.28 2.22 -2.18
C CYS A 39 -5.24 1.18 -3.31
N ASP A 40 -5.44 1.57 -4.57
CA ASP A 40 -5.24 0.67 -5.73
C ASP A 40 -3.82 0.09 -5.82
N CYS A 41 -2.78 0.90 -5.51
CA CYS A 41 -1.40 0.44 -5.53
C CYS A 41 -1.13 -0.56 -4.40
N ASP A 42 -1.72 -0.34 -3.23
CA ASP A 42 -1.60 -1.26 -2.08
C ASP A 42 -2.35 -2.58 -2.34
N GLN A 43 -3.51 -2.52 -3.03
CA GLN A 43 -4.24 -3.71 -3.51
C GLN A 43 -3.39 -4.54 -4.47
N GLU A 44 -2.84 -3.91 -5.49
CA GLU A 44 -1.98 -4.59 -6.47
C GLU A 44 -0.74 -5.19 -5.81
N PHE A 45 -0.17 -4.48 -4.82
CA PHE A 45 0.98 -4.94 -4.06
C PHE A 45 0.66 -6.20 -3.25
N PHE A 46 -0.45 -6.19 -2.50
CA PHE A 46 -0.90 -7.35 -1.74
C PHE A 46 -1.12 -8.58 -2.65
N ASP A 47 -1.84 -8.40 -3.76
CA ASP A 47 -2.10 -9.48 -4.72
C ASP A 47 -0.81 -10.01 -5.36
N CYS A 48 0.14 -9.12 -5.64
CA CYS A 48 1.44 -9.50 -6.19
C CYS A 48 2.24 -10.36 -5.20
N LEU A 49 2.30 -9.95 -3.93
CA LEU A 49 2.98 -10.70 -2.87
C LEU A 49 2.35 -12.08 -2.67
N GLY A 50 1.01 -12.16 -2.62
CA GLY A 50 0.29 -13.44 -2.53
C GLY A 50 0.58 -14.38 -3.72
N LYS A 51 0.71 -13.84 -4.93
CA LYS A 51 1.08 -14.61 -6.14
C LYS A 51 2.57 -14.98 -6.20
N ALA A 52 3.44 -14.22 -5.54
CA ALA A 52 4.86 -14.53 -5.46
C ALA A 52 5.12 -15.82 -4.66
N ASN A 53 4.28 -16.09 -3.66
CA ASN A 53 4.20 -17.32 -2.87
C ASN A 53 5.58 -17.78 -2.35
N SER A 54 6.17 -16.98 -1.46
CA SER A 54 7.48 -17.25 -0.87
C SER A 54 7.61 -16.58 0.50
N ASP A 55 8.41 -17.16 1.39
CA ASP A 55 8.63 -16.65 2.76
C ASP A 55 9.01 -15.16 2.81
N LEU A 56 9.77 -14.68 1.82
CA LEU A 56 10.13 -13.26 1.74
C LEU A 56 8.93 -12.39 1.38
N ALA A 57 8.06 -12.84 0.49
CA ALA A 57 6.83 -12.12 0.14
C ALA A 57 5.90 -12.05 1.36
N ASP A 58 5.77 -13.15 2.10
CA ASP A 58 4.96 -13.21 3.32
C ASP A 58 5.51 -12.27 4.40
N ALA A 59 6.84 -12.26 4.60
CA ALA A 59 7.49 -11.35 5.54
C ALA A 59 7.31 -9.88 5.16
N VAL A 60 7.42 -9.54 3.87
CA VAL A 60 7.20 -8.18 3.37
C VAL A 60 5.74 -7.77 3.57
N GLY A 61 4.78 -8.65 3.23
CA GLY A 61 3.36 -8.40 3.44
C GLY A 61 3.03 -8.14 4.91
N MET A 62 3.44 -9.04 5.80
CA MET A 62 3.26 -8.87 7.24
C MET A 62 3.87 -7.56 7.76
N MET A 63 5.09 -7.23 7.33
CA MET A 63 5.75 -6.00 7.75
C MET A 63 5.00 -4.75 7.29
N TYR A 64 4.49 -4.73 6.05
CA TYR A 64 3.82 -3.58 5.47
C TYR A 64 2.39 -3.40 6.03
N PHE A 65 1.58 -4.46 5.96
CA PHE A 65 0.15 -4.40 6.24
C PHE A 65 -0.17 -4.58 7.73
N ASP A 66 0.53 -5.46 8.43
CA ASP A 66 0.18 -5.81 9.83
C ASP A 66 1.01 -5.06 10.87
N VAL A 67 2.33 -4.93 10.64
CA VAL A 67 3.26 -4.35 11.61
C VAL A 67 3.36 -2.85 11.45
N ALA A 68 3.71 -2.37 10.25
CA ALA A 68 3.83 -0.94 9.98
C ALA A 68 2.46 -0.26 9.84
N ARG A 69 1.42 -1.04 9.49
CA ARG A 69 0.04 -0.58 9.27
C ARG A 69 0.00 0.68 8.41
N ILE A 70 0.69 0.64 7.28
CA ILE A 70 0.73 1.76 6.35
C ILE A 70 -0.69 2.01 5.85
N HIS A 71 -1.16 3.24 6.01
CA HIS A 71 -2.46 3.66 5.50
C HIS A 71 -2.32 4.00 4.01
N CYS A 72 -3.43 3.88 3.28
CA CYS A 72 -3.53 4.33 1.89
C CYS A 72 -4.54 5.48 1.77
N PHE A 73 -4.66 6.06 0.58
CA PHE A 73 -5.68 7.06 0.30
C PHE A 73 -6.47 6.76 -0.98
N GLU A 74 -7.70 7.27 -1.04
CA GLU A 74 -8.55 7.28 -2.24
C GLU A 74 -9.00 8.69 -2.58
N GLU A 75 -9.37 8.92 -3.84
CA GLU A 75 -9.88 10.21 -4.32
C GLU A 75 -11.27 10.03 -4.97
N HIS A 76 -12.33 10.53 -4.33
CA HIS A 76 -13.71 10.47 -4.82
C HIS A 76 -14.30 11.86 -4.93
N GLY A 77 -14.71 12.28 -6.13
CA GLY A 77 -15.36 13.59 -6.32
C GLY A 77 -14.53 14.81 -5.90
N GLY A 78 -13.20 14.67 -5.84
CA GLY A 78 -12.26 15.72 -5.40
C GLY A 78 -11.99 15.74 -3.89
N GLU A 79 -12.59 14.82 -3.12
CA GLU A 79 -12.27 14.58 -1.72
C GLU A 79 -11.23 13.46 -1.60
N THR A 80 -10.26 13.62 -0.71
CA THR A 80 -9.24 12.61 -0.43
C THR A 80 -9.48 12.01 0.94
N THR A 81 -9.72 10.70 1.01
CA THR A 81 -9.97 9.96 2.24
C THR A 81 -8.77 9.05 2.57
N VAL A 82 -8.47 8.91 3.86
CA VAL A 82 -7.43 7.97 4.34
C VAL A 82 -8.11 6.69 4.76
N MET A 83 -7.58 5.56 4.32
CA MET A 83 -8.08 4.22 4.64
C MET A 83 -7.05 3.48 5.48
N GLU A 84 -7.52 2.78 6.52
CA GLU A 84 -6.68 1.88 7.31
C GLU A 84 -6.46 0.56 6.57
N PRO A 85 -5.31 -0.10 6.73
CA PRO A 85 -5.01 -1.37 6.07
C PRO A 85 -5.98 -2.51 6.47
N ASP A 86 -6.66 -2.44 7.62
CA ASP A 86 -7.63 -3.47 8.01
C ASP A 86 -8.96 -3.36 7.25
N SER A 87 -9.34 -2.14 6.85
CA SER A 87 -10.59 -1.90 6.09
C SER A 87 -10.57 -2.52 4.69
N TYR A 88 -9.37 -2.86 4.21
CA TYR A 88 -9.10 -3.49 2.93
C TYR A 88 -9.42 -5.01 2.93
N TYR A 89 -9.17 -5.71 4.04
CA TYR A 89 -9.37 -7.16 4.13
C TYR A 89 -10.83 -7.58 4.29
N GLU A 90 -11.65 -6.72 4.89
CA GLU A 90 -13.09 -6.99 5.04
C GLU A 90 -13.86 -6.81 3.72
N ALA A 91 -13.30 -6.11 2.73
CA ALA A 91 -13.94 -5.85 1.44
C ALA A 91 -13.61 -6.88 0.34
N ASN A 92 -12.52 -7.66 0.49
CA ASN A 92 -11.96 -8.47 -0.62
C ASN A 92 -11.62 -9.94 -0.25
N GLN A 93 -12.30 -10.52 0.76
CA GLN A 93 -12.18 -11.94 1.14
C GLN A 93 -13.28 -12.85 0.58
N ASP A 94 -13.66 -12.68 -0.70
CA ASP A 94 -14.46 -13.68 -1.43
C ASP A 94 -13.57 -14.79 -2.03
#